data_AF-A0A7C5D208-F1
#
_entry.id   AF-A0A7C5D208-F1
#
_cell.length_a   1.000
_cell.length_b   1.000
_cell.length_c   1.000
_cell.angle_alpha   90.00
_cell.angle_beta   90.00
_cell.angle_gamma   90.00
#
_symmetry.space_group_name_H-M   'P 1'
#
loop_
_entity.id
_entity.type
_entity.pdbx_description
1 polymer ?
#
loop_
_entity_poly.entity_id
_entity_poly.type
_entity_poly.pdbx_seq_one_letter_code
_entity_poly.pdbx_strand_id
1 'polypeptide(L)'
;MWEAHNLGNPDFLWAAIAFTGGIGGQQRAPCGALSAGAVYLGLHYRCPPDEKQRAKQGRVNAREDAAELVKSFLQRFGAISCFELVGVDFSRPGAYQEFQASGIWRDKCDQYVKFVIEKLYELEEKRNVTKDQQKVIIYTQPGCPYCAAAKQDLEERGITYKEISIENNPDALREVMRLSGGKGIVPVLVTGDEVKVGYGGG
;
A
#
# COMPACT_ATOMS: atom_id res chain seq x y z
N MET A 1 -6.45 -0.88 -13.51
CA MET A 1 -5.54 -1.53 -12.54
C MET A 1 -4.35 -2.23 -13.21
N TRP A 2 -4.51 -3.13 -14.18
CA TRP A 2 -3.36 -3.85 -14.77
C TRP A 2 -2.38 -2.94 -15.56
N GLU A 3 -2.88 -1.96 -16.32
CA GLU A 3 -2.05 -0.93 -16.98
C GLU A 3 -1.37 -0.02 -15.94
N ALA A 4 -2.13 0.47 -14.96
CA ALA A 4 -1.65 1.39 -13.93
C ALA A 4 -0.52 0.83 -13.05
N HIS A 5 -0.48 -0.50 -12.84
CA HIS A 5 0.56 -1.16 -12.05
C HIS A 5 1.53 -1.98 -12.89
N ASN A 6 1.64 -1.68 -14.19
CA ASN A 6 2.62 -2.28 -15.10
C ASN A 6 2.57 -3.82 -15.13
N LEU A 7 1.39 -4.40 -14.87
CA LEU A 7 1.20 -5.85 -14.87
C LEU A 7 1.23 -6.42 -16.29
N GLY A 8 0.99 -5.57 -17.31
CA GLY A 8 1.25 -5.87 -18.73
C GLY A 8 0.50 -7.06 -19.30
N ASN A 9 -0.49 -7.60 -18.58
CA ASN A 9 -1.24 -8.77 -18.99
C ASN A 9 -2.77 -8.48 -18.92
N PRO A 10 -3.47 -8.41 -20.06
CA PRO A 10 -4.92 -8.23 -20.09
C PRO A 10 -5.70 -9.43 -19.54
N ASP A 11 -5.07 -10.60 -19.37
CA ASP A 11 -5.70 -11.83 -18.83
C ASP A 11 -6.25 -11.63 -17.43
N PHE A 12 -5.76 -10.64 -16.68
CA PHE A 12 -6.35 -10.29 -15.38
C PHE A 12 -7.81 -9.82 -15.48
N LEU A 13 -8.24 -9.31 -16.63
CA LEU A 13 -9.65 -8.99 -16.88
C LEU A 13 -10.49 -10.26 -16.95
N TRP A 14 -9.96 -11.32 -17.57
CA TRP A 14 -10.60 -12.63 -17.63
C TRP A 14 -10.68 -13.30 -16.26
N ALA A 15 -9.69 -13.09 -15.38
CA ALA A 15 -9.78 -13.58 -14.00
C ALA A 15 -10.92 -12.92 -13.21
N ALA A 16 -11.17 -11.62 -13.46
CA ALA A 16 -12.18 -10.86 -12.72
C ALA A 16 -13.62 -11.12 -13.18
N ILE A 17 -13.84 -11.55 -14.44
CA ILE A 17 -15.20 -11.76 -14.99
C ILE A 17 -15.99 -12.80 -14.19
N ALA A 18 -15.30 -13.80 -13.62
CA ALA A 18 -15.88 -14.84 -12.79
C ALA A 18 -16.49 -14.31 -11.47
N PHE A 19 -16.25 -13.04 -11.12
CA PHE A 19 -16.82 -12.39 -9.93
C PHE A 19 -18.09 -11.58 -10.22
N THR A 20 -18.64 -11.66 -11.44
CA THR A 20 -19.85 -10.92 -11.81
C THR A 20 -21.10 -11.41 -11.07
N GLY A 21 -21.82 -10.49 -10.42
CA GLY A 21 -23.02 -10.81 -9.63
C GLY A 21 -22.71 -11.54 -8.32
N GLY A 22 -21.51 -11.35 -7.78
CA GLY A 22 -20.89 -12.31 -6.86
C GLY A 22 -20.14 -13.38 -7.67
N ILE A 23 -19.71 -14.49 -7.09
CA ILE A 23 -18.79 -15.43 -7.77
C ILE A 23 -19.48 -16.23 -8.90
N GLY A 24 -19.91 -15.58 -9.98
CA GLY A 24 -20.66 -16.17 -11.08
C GLY A 24 -22.16 -16.23 -10.83
N GLY A 25 -22.73 -15.17 -10.23
CA GLY A 25 -24.17 -15.06 -9.96
C GLY A 25 -24.65 -15.70 -8.66
N GLN A 26 -23.75 -16.32 -7.88
CA GLN A 26 -24.05 -16.80 -6.53
C GLN A 26 -24.08 -15.62 -5.55
N GLN A 27 -25.19 -14.88 -5.51
CA GLN A 27 -25.23 -13.55 -4.89
C GLN A 27 -25.08 -13.53 -3.36
N ARG A 28 -25.15 -14.70 -2.68
CA ARG A 28 -24.77 -14.82 -1.27
C ARG A 28 -23.25 -14.75 -1.07
N ALA A 29 -22.47 -14.92 -2.13
CA ALA A 29 -21.04 -14.67 -2.13
C ALA A 29 -20.74 -13.16 -2.03
N PRO A 30 -19.50 -12.80 -1.63
CA PRO A 30 -19.08 -11.41 -1.60
C PRO A 30 -19.26 -10.68 -2.94
N CYS A 31 -19.44 -9.36 -2.86
CA CYS A 31 -19.49 -8.45 -3.99
C CYS A 31 -18.29 -8.69 -4.91
N GLY A 32 -18.55 -8.73 -6.22
CA GLY A 32 -17.51 -8.96 -7.22
C GLY A 32 -16.36 -7.96 -7.17
N ALA A 33 -16.69 -6.68 -6.91
CA ALA A 33 -15.68 -5.63 -6.75
C ALA A 33 -14.76 -5.89 -5.55
N LEU A 34 -15.31 -6.34 -4.41
CA LEU A 34 -14.51 -6.71 -3.24
C LEU A 34 -13.63 -7.93 -3.51
N SER A 35 -14.17 -8.96 -4.15
CA SER A 35 -13.41 -10.16 -4.53
C SER A 35 -12.25 -9.81 -5.48
N ALA A 36 -12.52 -8.98 -6.50
CA ALA A 36 -11.48 -8.51 -7.42
C ALA A 36 -10.43 -7.64 -6.71
N GLY A 37 -10.85 -6.76 -5.80
CA GLY A 37 -9.94 -5.93 -4.99
C GLY A 37 -9.02 -6.77 -4.10
N ALA A 38 -9.54 -7.82 -3.48
CA ALA A 38 -8.73 -8.74 -2.68
C ALA A 38 -7.69 -9.51 -3.51
N VAL A 39 -8.08 -9.98 -4.70
CA VAL A 39 -7.15 -10.61 -5.66
C VAL A 39 -6.09 -9.61 -6.10
N TYR A 40 -6.49 -8.37 -6.43
CA TYR A 40 -5.57 -7.31 -6.79
C TYR A 40 -4.53 -7.05 -5.69
N LEU A 41 -4.93 -6.94 -4.43
CA LEU A 41 -4.00 -6.73 -3.32
C LEU A 41 -2.97 -7.87 -3.21
N GLY A 42 -3.39 -9.12 -3.43
CA GLY A 42 -2.46 -10.25 -3.49
C GLY A 42 -1.43 -10.12 -4.62
N LEU A 43 -1.85 -9.65 -5.80
CA LEU A 43 -0.98 -9.40 -6.94
C LEU A 43 -0.09 -8.17 -6.75
N HIS A 44 -0.59 -7.13 -6.10
CA HIS A 44 0.13 -5.89 -5.83
C HIS A 44 1.31 -6.14 -4.89
N TYR A 45 1.11 -6.95 -3.84
CA TYR A 45 2.15 -7.30 -2.86
C TYR A 45 3.00 -8.51 -3.24
N ARG A 46 2.83 -9.06 -4.45
CA ARG A 46 3.60 -10.24 -4.89
C ARG A 46 5.10 -9.93 -4.94
N CYS A 47 5.91 -10.89 -4.54
CA CYS A 47 7.35 -10.84 -4.72
C CYS A 47 7.89 -12.22 -5.14
N PRO A 48 9.13 -12.28 -5.65
CA PRO A 48 9.79 -13.55 -5.96
C PRO A 48 9.79 -14.50 -4.74
N PRO A 49 9.52 -15.80 -4.95
CA PRO A 49 9.35 -16.77 -3.84
C PRO A 49 10.65 -17.08 -3.08
N ASP A 50 11.80 -16.80 -3.68
CA ASP A 50 13.14 -16.90 -3.09
C ASP A 50 13.40 -15.82 -2.02
N GLU A 51 12.73 -14.67 -2.09
CA GLU A 51 12.83 -13.60 -1.08
C GLU A 51 11.91 -13.85 0.14
N LYS A 52 12.22 -14.88 0.95
CA LYS A 52 11.35 -15.37 2.04
C LYS A 52 10.81 -14.29 2.99
N GLN A 53 11.64 -13.35 3.43
CA GLN A 53 11.21 -12.30 4.36
C GLN A 53 10.27 -11.29 3.70
N ARG A 54 10.61 -10.84 2.49
CA ARG A 54 9.74 -9.97 1.70
C ARG A 54 8.41 -10.65 1.37
N ALA A 55 8.45 -11.94 1.04
CA ALA A 55 7.24 -12.72 0.78
C ALA A 55 6.35 -12.85 2.02
N LYS A 56 6.96 -13.03 3.20
CA LYS A 56 6.22 -13.02 4.47
C LYS A 56 5.55 -11.67 4.71
N GLN A 57 6.28 -10.56 4.55
CA GLN A 57 5.73 -9.23 4.74
C GLN A 57 4.65 -8.88 3.71
N GLY A 58 4.86 -9.21 2.43
CA GLY A 58 3.88 -8.99 1.37
C GLY A 58 2.55 -9.69 1.63
N ARG A 59 2.58 -10.93 2.15
CA ARG A 59 1.36 -11.66 2.56
C ARG A 59 0.64 -10.99 3.71
N VAL A 60 1.37 -10.46 4.69
CA VAL A 60 0.78 -9.72 5.82
C VAL A 60 0.12 -8.44 5.30
N ASN A 61 0.83 -7.64 4.51
CA ASN A 61 0.30 -6.40 3.93
C ASN A 61 -0.95 -6.65 3.08
N ALA A 62 -0.93 -7.67 2.22
CA ALA A 62 -2.10 -8.03 1.40
C ALA A 62 -3.31 -8.40 2.26
N ARG A 63 -3.09 -9.16 3.34
CA ARG A 63 -4.17 -9.55 4.25
C ARG A 63 -4.73 -8.37 5.04
N GLU A 64 -3.87 -7.51 5.56
CA GLU A 64 -4.28 -6.32 6.32
C GLU A 64 -5.06 -5.34 5.46
N ASP A 65 -4.56 -5.05 4.26
CA ASP A 65 -5.22 -4.12 3.35
C ASP A 65 -6.53 -4.69 2.83
N ALA A 66 -6.62 -6.01 2.59
CA ALA A 66 -7.88 -6.64 2.20
C ALA A 66 -8.90 -6.59 3.34
N ALA A 67 -8.46 -6.79 4.58
CA ALA A 67 -9.33 -6.66 5.75
C ALA A 67 -9.82 -5.22 5.92
N GLU A 68 -8.95 -4.22 5.74
CA GLU A 68 -9.32 -2.81 5.84
C GLU A 68 -10.26 -2.37 4.70
N LEU A 69 -10.03 -2.85 3.48
CA LEU A 69 -10.93 -2.65 2.34
C LEU A 69 -12.34 -3.17 2.66
N VAL A 70 -12.44 -4.43 3.09
CA VAL A 70 -13.74 -5.07 3.42
C VAL A 70 -14.40 -4.38 4.60
N LYS A 71 -13.65 -4.04 5.66
CA LYS A 71 -14.17 -3.34 6.82
C LYS A 71 -14.73 -1.97 6.46
N SER A 72 -13.96 -1.17 5.70
CA SER A 72 -14.39 0.16 5.24
C SER A 72 -15.61 0.06 4.32
N PHE A 73 -15.66 -0.95 3.45
CA PHE A 73 -16.81 -1.19 2.58
C PHE A 73 -18.07 -1.54 3.39
N LEU A 74 -17.95 -2.47 4.34
CA LEU A 74 -19.05 -2.87 5.21
C LEU A 74 -19.56 -1.69 6.04
N GLN A 75 -18.66 -0.85 6.57
CA GLN A 75 -19.03 0.37 7.29
C GLN A 75 -19.79 1.36 6.40
N ARG A 76 -19.44 1.46 5.12
CA ARG A 76 -20.06 2.39 4.18
C ARG A 76 -21.41 1.91 3.66
N PHE A 77 -21.52 0.63 3.32
CA PHE A 77 -22.67 0.08 2.58
C PHE A 77 -23.54 -0.89 3.39
N GLY A 78 -23.10 -1.28 4.59
CA GLY A 78 -23.86 -2.13 5.51
C GLY A 78 -23.87 -3.62 5.19
N ALA A 79 -23.37 -4.04 4.02
CA ALA A 79 -23.27 -5.44 3.64
C ALA A 79 -22.04 -5.69 2.74
N ILE A 80 -21.72 -6.96 2.53
CA ILE A 80 -20.68 -7.39 1.58
C ILE A 80 -21.18 -8.39 0.55
N SER A 81 -22.33 -9.03 0.74
CA SER A 81 -22.87 -9.97 -0.24
C SER A 81 -23.55 -9.21 -1.39
N CYS A 82 -23.46 -9.75 -2.61
CA CYS A 82 -24.06 -9.09 -3.77
C CYS A 82 -25.58 -8.94 -3.61
N PHE A 83 -26.23 -9.93 -3.02
CA PHE A 83 -27.69 -9.93 -2.81
C PHE A 83 -28.12 -8.81 -1.88
N GLU A 84 -27.50 -8.68 -0.70
CA GLU A 84 -27.88 -7.66 0.29
C GLU A 84 -27.61 -6.24 -0.20
N LEU A 85 -26.58 -6.05 -1.03
CA LEU A 85 -26.24 -4.75 -1.60
C LEU A 85 -27.22 -4.34 -2.71
N VAL A 86 -27.47 -5.24 -3.65
CA VAL A 86 -28.28 -4.94 -4.84
C VAL A 86 -29.77 -5.02 -4.52
N GLY A 87 -30.20 -6.06 -3.80
CA GLY A 87 -31.58 -6.34 -3.42
C GLY A 87 -32.40 -7.05 -4.50
N VAL A 88 -31.75 -7.61 -5.52
CA VAL A 88 -32.41 -8.37 -6.60
C VAL A 88 -31.91 -9.81 -6.57
N ASP A 89 -32.83 -10.78 -6.61
CA ASP A 89 -32.51 -12.21 -6.64
C ASP A 89 -32.29 -12.72 -8.07
N PHE A 90 -31.04 -12.98 -8.44
CA PHE A 90 -30.65 -13.48 -9.76
C PHE A 90 -30.89 -14.98 -9.93
N SER A 91 -31.28 -15.71 -8.89
CA SER A 91 -31.72 -17.11 -9.04
C SER A 91 -33.07 -17.21 -9.77
N ARG A 92 -33.84 -16.12 -9.78
CA ARG A 92 -35.14 -16.06 -10.45
C ARG A 92 -34.94 -15.87 -11.97
N PRO A 93 -35.60 -16.68 -12.83
CA PRO A 93 -35.53 -16.51 -14.27
C PRO A 93 -35.91 -15.08 -14.70
N GLY A 94 -35.11 -14.48 -15.58
CA GLY A 94 -35.34 -13.12 -16.10
C GLY A 94 -34.87 -11.97 -15.20
N ALA A 95 -34.57 -12.23 -13.92
CA ALA A 95 -34.22 -11.17 -12.96
C ALA A 95 -32.95 -10.42 -13.33
N TYR A 96 -31.98 -11.08 -13.97
CA TYR A 96 -30.76 -10.42 -14.43
C TYR A 96 -31.03 -9.41 -15.56
N GLN A 97 -31.90 -9.75 -16.51
CA GLN A 97 -32.32 -8.84 -17.58
C GLN A 97 -33.12 -7.66 -17.03
N GLU A 98 -34.03 -7.91 -16.08
CA GLU A 98 -34.76 -6.86 -15.36
C GLU A 98 -33.80 -5.93 -14.62
N PHE A 99 -32.81 -6.49 -13.92
CA PHE A 99 -31.77 -5.74 -13.24
C PHE A 99 -30.96 -4.85 -14.20
N GLN A 100 -30.56 -5.36 -15.37
CA GLN A 100 -29.86 -4.58 -16.39
C GLN A 100 -30.73 -3.41 -16.91
N ALA A 101 -32.02 -3.65 -17.15
CA ALA A 101 -32.95 -2.63 -17.64
C ALA A 101 -33.29 -1.57 -16.57
N SER A 102 -33.33 -1.96 -15.30
CA SER A 102 -33.73 -1.10 -14.17
C SER A 102 -32.81 0.08 -13.89
N GLY A 103 -31.55 0.02 -14.34
CA GLY A 103 -30.53 1.01 -14.01
C GLY A 103 -29.86 0.83 -12.65
N ILE A 104 -30.33 -0.09 -11.79
CA ILE A 104 -29.78 -0.34 -10.45
C ILE A 104 -28.26 -0.61 -10.50
N TRP A 105 -27.77 -1.26 -11.56
CA TRP A 105 -26.34 -1.51 -11.72
C TRP A 105 -25.51 -0.21 -11.81
N ARG A 106 -26.01 0.81 -12.51
CA ARG A 106 -25.35 2.13 -12.59
C ARG A 106 -25.39 2.84 -11.25
N ASP A 107 -26.53 2.77 -10.58
CA ASP A 107 -26.73 3.50 -9.33
C ASP A 107 -26.01 2.85 -8.15
N LYS A 108 -25.84 1.53 -8.16
CA LYS A 108 -25.24 0.77 -7.05
C LYS A 108 -23.92 0.12 -7.40
N CYS A 109 -23.89 -0.76 -8.40
CA CYS A 109 -22.68 -1.53 -8.71
C CYS A 109 -21.50 -0.63 -9.09
N ASP A 110 -21.74 0.41 -9.88
CA ASP A 110 -20.67 1.36 -10.25
C ASP A 110 -20.14 2.11 -9.02
N GLN A 111 -20.99 2.42 -8.04
CA GLN A 111 -20.55 3.04 -6.79
C GLN A 111 -19.67 2.09 -5.95
N TYR A 112 -19.99 0.79 -5.94
CA TYR A 112 -19.17 -0.20 -5.25
C TYR A 112 -17.81 -0.36 -5.93
N VAL A 113 -17.78 -0.42 -7.26
CA VAL A 113 -16.53 -0.48 -8.04
C VAL A 113 -15.70 0.78 -7.80
N LYS A 114 -16.32 1.96 -7.89
CA LYS A 114 -15.67 3.24 -7.63
C LYS A 114 -15.06 3.28 -6.24
N PHE A 115 -15.83 2.92 -5.21
CA PHE A 115 -15.34 2.88 -3.84
C PHE A 115 -14.13 1.95 -3.69
N VAL A 116 -14.18 0.75 -4.27
CA VAL A 116 -13.05 -0.20 -4.19
C VAL A 116 -11.81 0.42 -4.84
N ILE A 117 -11.93 1.01 -6.02
CA ILE A 117 -10.80 1.66 -6.71
C ILE A 117 -10.23 2.79 -5.86
N GLU A 118 -11.06 3.71 -5.39
CA GLU A 118 -10.64 4.83 -4.56
C GLU A 118 -9.97 4.35 -3.26
N LYS A 119 -10.53 3.32 -2.62
CA LYS A 119 -9.97 2.77 -1.39
C LYS A 119 -8.62 2.09 -1.61
N LEU A 120 -8.42 1.44 -2.76
CA LEU A 120 -7.13 0.83 -3.11
C LEU A 120 -6.05 1.89 -3.30
N TYR A 121 -6.37 3.03 -3.95
CA TYR A 121 -5.45 4.17 -4.04
C TYR A 121 -5.14 4.77 -2.66
N GLU A 122 -6.16 4.96 -1.81
CA GLU A 122 -5.97 5.45 -0.43
C GLU A 122 -5.02 4.55 0.39
N LEU A 123 -5.17 3.22 0.25
CA LEU A 123 -4.32 2.25 0.93
C LEU A 123 -2.87 2.32 0.43
N GLU A 124 -2.66 2.44 -0.88
CA GLU A 124 -1.34 2.61 -1.48
C GLU A 124 -0.65 3.89 -0.99
N GLU A 125 -1.36 5.02 -0.99
CA GLU A 125 -0.86 6.29 -0.47
C GLU A 125 -0.44 6.18 0.99
N LYS A 126 -1.28 5.59 1.85
CA LYS A 126 -0.96 5.36 3.27
C LYS A 126 0.29 4.51 3.47
N ARG A 127 0.49 3.48 2.64
CA ARG A 127 1.66 2.62 2.69
C ARG A 127 2.92 3.35 2.23
N ASN A 128 2.82 4.19 1.21
CA ASN A 128 3.94 5.01 0.75
C ASN A 128 4.37 6.03 1.81
N VAL A 129 3.42 6.72 2.45
CA VAL A 129 3.70 7.63 3.57
C VAL A 129 4.39 6.88 4.73
N THR A 130 3.87 5.72 5.12
CA THR A 130 4.46 4.89 6.19
C THR A 130 5.90 4.47 5.84
N LYS A 131 6.13 4.08 4.59
CA LYS A 131 7.45 3.65 4.10
C LYS A 131 8.47 4.80 4.11
N ASP A 132 8.05 6.00 3.70
CA ASP A 132 8.91 7.18 3.75
C ASP A 132 9.22 7.61 5.19
N GLN A 133 8.25 7.50 6.10
CA GLN A 133 8.48 7.73 7.53
C GLN A 133 9.45 6.72 8.16
N GLN A 134 9.57 5.51 7.61
CA GLN A 134 10.51 4.49 8.09
C GLN A 134 11.89 4.54 7.43
N LYS A 135 12.08 5.40 6.42
CA LYS A 135 13.34 5.49 5.68
C LYS A 135 14.36 6.30 6.47
N VAL A 136 15.46 5.65 6.86
CA VAL A 136 16.56 6.31 7.55
C VAL A 136 17.47 7.01 6.54
N ILE A 137 17.74 8.29 6.73
CA ILE A 137 18.78 9.06 6.05
C ILE A 137 19.87 9.34 7.07
N ILE A 138 21.12 9.05 6.74
CA ILE A 138 22.28 9.42 7.57
C ILE A 138 23.17 10.40 6.81
N TYR A 139 23.38 11.57 7.40
CA TYR A 139 24.36 12.54 6.92
C TYR A 139 25.71 12.25 7.55
N THR A 140 26.74 12.16 6.72
CA THR A 140 28.08 11.76 7.14
C THR A 140 29.16 12.69 6.60
N GLN A 141 30.38 12.56 7.13
CA GLN A 141 31.58 13.16 6.57
C GLN A 141 32.69 12.11 6.53
N PRO A 142 33.56 12.11 5.50
CA PRO A 142 34.71 11.22 5.44
C PRO A 142 35.60 11.35 6.68
N GLY A 143 36.10 10.21 7.16
CA GLY A 143 36.97 10.15 8.34
C GLY A 143 36.28 10.34 9.69
N CYS A 144 34.95 10.49 9.76
CA CYS A 144 34.24 10.63 11.03
C CYS A 144 34.03 9.27 11.72
N PRO A 145 34.62 9.03 12.92
CA PRO A 145 34.47 7.75 13.63
C PRO A 145 33.03 7.51 14.12
N TYR A 146 32.32 8.56 14.52
CA TYR A 146 30.93 8.45 14.96
C TYR A 146 29.97 8.09 13.82
N CYS A 147 30.25 8.56 12.59
CA CYS A 147 29.50 8.15 11.41
C CYS A 147 29.68 6.66 11.14
N ALA A 148 30.91 6.14 11.27
CA ALA A 148 31.17 4.71 11.11
C ALA A 148 30.40 3.88 12.16
N ALA A 149 30.44 4.29 13.43
CA ALA A 149 29.71 3.62 14.50
C ALA A 149 28.18 3.64 14.29
N ALA A 150 27.62 4.76 13.83
CA ALA A 150 26.20 4.88 13.54
C ALA A 150 25.76 3.96 12.38
N LYS A 151 26.57 3.88 11.32
CA LYS A 151 26.32 2.98 10.18
C LYS A 151 26.37 1.52 10.61
N GLN A 152 27.36 1.16 11.42
CA GLN A 152 27.49 -0.19 11.95
C GLN A 152 26.27 -0.60 12.79
N ASP A 153 25.75 0.27 13.67
CA ASP A 153 24.51 -0.01 14.42
C ASP A 153 23.30 -0.24 13.51
N LEU A 154 23.14 0.59 12.48
CA LEU A 154 22.06 0.43 11.50
C LEU A 154 22.19 -0.91 10.77
N GLU A 155 23.40 -1.31 10.39
CA GLU A 155 23.69 -2.59 9.74
C GLU A 155 23.45 -3.79 10.65
N GLU A 156 23.92 -3.74 11.91
CA GLU A 156 23.70 -4.79 12.92
C GLU A 156 22.20 -4.99 13.22
N ARG A 157 21.42 -3.90 13.17
CA ARG A 157 19.96 -3.92 13.32
C ARG A 157 19.21 -4.30 12.04
N GLY A 158 19.90 -4.47 10.91
CA GLY A 158 19.31 -4.77 9.61
C GLY A 158 18.47 -3.64 9.02
N ILE A 159 18.72 -2.40 9.44
CA ILE A 159 18.00 -1.21 8.97
C ILE A 159 18.67 -0.70 7.70
N THR A 160 17.90 -0.62 6.61
CA THR A 160 18.37 0.01 5.38
C THR A 160 18.35 1.54 5.52
N TYR A 161 19.43 2.20 5.11
CA TYR A 161 19.55 3.65 5.18
C TYR A 161 20.13 4.24 3.89
N LYS A 162 19.92 5.54 3.68
CA LYS A 162 20.56 6.33 2.64
C LYS A 162 21.66 7.19 3.27
N GLU A 163 22.91 6.95 2.88
CA GLU A 163 24.03 7.81 3.27
C GLU A 163 24.12 9.03 2.34
N ILE A 164 24.31 10.22 2.93
CA ILE A 164 24.56 11.48 2.22
C ILE A 164 25.78 12.14 2.84
N SER A 165 26.88 12.22 2.08
CA SER A 165 28.06 12.97 2.52
C SER A 165 27.80 14.47 2.46
N ILE A 166 28.20 15.22 3.49
CA ILE A 166 28.22 16.69 3.47
C ILE A 166 29.45 17.24 2.73
N GLU A 167 30.46 16.41 2.49
CA GLU A 167 31.66 16.83 1.76
C GLU A 167 31.32 17.04 0.28
N ASN A 168 31.76 18.18 -0.27
CA ASN A 168 31.49 18.60 -1.65
C ASN A 168 29.98 18.67 -2.00
N ASN A 169 29.11 18.73 -0.98
CA ASN A 169 27.67 18.83 -1.14
C ASN A 169 27.12 19.99 -0.30
N PRO A 170 27.11 21.23 -0.85
CA PRO A 170 26.64 22.41 -0.14
C PRO A 170 25.19 22.30 0.36
N ASP A 171 24.35 21.53 -0.34
CA ASP A 171 22.95 21.32 0.05
C ASP A 171 22.84 20.43 1.29
N ALA A 172 23.59 19.33 1.32
CA ALA A 172 23.66 18.44 2.49
C ALA A 172 24.30 19.14 3.70
N LEU A 173 25.33 19.97 3.49
CA LEU A 173 25.92 20.77 4.56
C LEU A 173 24.92 21.78 5.14
N ARG A 174 24.17 22.50 4.28
CA ARG A 174 23.11 23.42 4.72
C ARG A 174 22.04 22.70 5.52
N GLU A 175 21.65 21.50 5.09
CA GLU A 175 20.64 20.71 5.79
C GLU A 175 21.14 20.22 7.15
N VAL A 176 22.36 19.69 7.24
CA VAL A 176 22.97 19.30 8.53
C VAL A 176 23.09 20.51 9.46
N MET A 177 23.53 21.66 8.96
CA MET A 177 23.57 22.90 9.74
C MET A 177 22.20 23.27 10.30
N ARG A 178 21.14 23.16 9.49
CA ARG A 178 19.76 23.41 9.92
C ARG A 178 19.32 22.43 11.01
N LEU A 179 19.57 21.14 10.81
CA LEU A 179 19.18 20.04 11.70
C LEU A 179 19.97 20.04 13.02
N SER A 180 21.23 20.48 13.00
CA SER A 180 22.14 20.45 14.15
C SER A 180 22.26 21.79 14.89
N GLY A 181 21.30 22.71 14.71
CA GLY A 181 21.31 24.02 15.38
C GLY A 181 22.49 24.93 15.02
N GLY A 182 22.93 24.89 13.76
CA GLY A 182 23.99 25.73 13.20
C GLY A 182 25.42 25.21 13.40
N LYS A 183 25.59 24.01 13.96
CA LYS A 183 26.89 23.47 14.38
C LYS A 183 27.56 22.50 13.40
N GLY A 184 26.87 22.05 12.35
CA GLY A 184 27.43 21.14 11.34
C GLY A 184 27.78 19.75 11.90
N ILE A 185 27.08 19.29 12.94
CA ILE A 185 27.44 18.06 13.67
C ILE A 185 27.03 16.84 12.85
N VAL A 186 27.95 15.88 12.67
CA VAL A 186 27.69 14.58 12.05
C VAL A 186 28.07 13.43 12.99
N PRO A 187 27.41 12.26 12.89
CA PRO A 187 26.32 11.94 11.98
C PRO A 187 24.98 12.60 12.38
N VAL A 188 24.12 12.88 11.40
CA VAL A 188 22.71 13.22 11.64
C VAL A 188 21.86 12.13 11.03
N LEU A 189 21.02 11.48 11.84
CA LEU A 189 20.05 10.49 11.38
C LEU A 189 18.67 11.15 11.31
N VAL A 190 17.99 10.97 10.19
CA VAL A 190 16.63 11.46 9.96
C VAL A 190 15.74 10.27 9.61
N THR A 191 14.64 10.09 10.33
CA THR A 191 13.65 9.03 10.10
C THR A 191 12.25 9.62 10.22
N GLY A 192 11.59 9.86 9.08
CA GLY A 192 10.34 10.64 9.07
C GLY A 192 10.55 12.02 9.70
N ASP A 193 9.83 12.30 10.79
CA ASP A 193 9.93 13.55 11.55
C ASP A 193 11.00 13.52 12.67
N GLU A 194 11.58 12.35 12.95
CA GLU A 194 12.60 12.19 14.00
C GLU A 194 13.98 12.58 13.47
N VAL A 195 14.65 13.48 14.19
CA VAL A 195 16.03 13.93 13.89
C VAL A 195 16.91 13.62 15.09
N LYS A 196 17.93 12.80 14.89
CA LYS A 196 18.95 12.46 15.89
C LYS A 196 20.30 13.00 15.44
N VAL A 197 20.80 13.99 16.19
CA VAL A 197 22.08 14.64 15.93
C VAL A 197 23.15 14.00 16.82
N GLY A 198 24.26 13.60 16.21
CA GLY A 198 25.35 12.90 16.89
C GLY A 198 25.02 11.43 17.16
N TYR A 199 26.08 10.63 17.32
CA TYR A 199 25.96 9.22 17.67
C TYR A 199 26.92 8.90 18.82
N GLY A 200 26.39 8.49 19.97
CA GLY A 200 27.19 8.19 21.17
C GLY A 200 27.45 9.38 22.12
N GLY A 201 26.82 10.54 21.90
CA GLY A 201 26.87 11.68 22.83
C GLY A 201 28.06 12.62 22.60
N GLY A 202 27.81 13.74 21.92
CA GLY A 202 28.73 14.87 21.73
C GLY A 202 27.95 16.13 21.41
#